data_AF-A0A1H0VW87-F1
#
_entry.id   AF-A0A1H0VW87-F1
#
_cell.length_a   1.000
_cell.length_b   1.000
_cell.length_c   1.000
_cell.angle_alpha   90.00
_cell.angle_beta   90.00
_cell.angle_gamma   90.00
#
_symmetry.space_group_name_H-M   'P 1'
#
loop_
_entity.id
_entity.type
_entity.pdbx_description
1 polymer ?
#
loop_
_entity_poly.entity_id
_entity_poly.type
_entity_poly.pdbx_seq_one_letter_code
_entity_poly.pdbx_strand_id
1 'polypeptide(L)' 'MFVDKRAALRFISALLESGELRVVIDRTYPLSDIAAAHRYIDAGHKRGNVVIAVTS' A
#
# COMPACT_ATOMS: atom_id res chain seq x y z
N MET A 1 8.78 4.68 23.57
CA MET A 1 9.75 4.03 22.67
C MET A 1 9.75 4.79 21.35
N PHE A 2 10.87 5.38 20.95
CA PHE A 2 10.98 6.07 19.67
C PHE A 2 11.49 5.07 18.63
N VAL A 3 10.67 4.78 17.62
CA VAL A 3 11.11 3.95 16.49
C VAL A 3 11.84 4.86 15.51
N ASP A 4 13.09 4.55 15.20
CA ASP A 4 13.78 5.18 14.07
C ASP A 4 13.07 4.75 12.78
N LYS A 5 12.33 5.69 12.17
CA LYS A 5 11.55 5.46 10.94
C LYS A 5 12.41 5.00 9.77
N ARG A 6 13.67 5.46 9.66
CA ARG A 6 14.56 5.06 8.57
C ARG A 6 15.03 3.62 8.76
N ALA A 7 15.37 3.25 10.00
CA ALA A 7 15.72 1.88 10.33
C ALA A 7 14.53 0.93 10.09
N ALA A 8 13.33 1.34 10.50
CA ALA A 8 12.11 0.57 10.27
C ALA A 8 11.81 0.35 8.77
N LEU A 9 11.95 1.38 7.94
CA LEU A 9 11.76 1.24 6.49
C LEU A 9 12.76 0.27 5.85
N ARG A 10 14.05 0.33 6.24
CA ARG A 10 15.06 -0.61 5.74
C ARG A 10 14.73 -2.05 6.14
N PHE A 11 14.30 -2.25 7.39
CA PHE A 11 13.89 -3.56 7.88
C PHE A 11 12.70 -4.11 7.09
N ILE A 12 11.66 -3.30 6.88
CA ILE A 12 10.50 -3.68 6.07
C ILE A 12 10.91 -3.99 4.62
N SER A 13 11.81 -3.22 4.01
CA SER A 13 12.32 -3.49 2.65
C SER A 13 12.99 -4.86 2.56
N ALA A 14 13.85 -5.19 3.53
CA ALA A 14 14.52 -6.49 3.56
C ALA A 14 13.53 -7.67 3.68
N LEU A 15 12.45 -7.51 4.45
CA LEU A 15 11.39 -8.52 4.54
C LEU A 15 10.59 -8.67 3.23
N LEU A 16 10.38 -7.57 2.50
CA LEU A 16 9.74 -7.61 1.18
C LEU A 16 10.63 -8.31 0.15
N GLU A 17 11.93 -7.98 0.14
CA GLU A 17 12.93 -8.52 -0.79
C GLU A 17 13.19 -10.02 -0.57
N SER A 18 13.21 -10.47 0.69
CA SER A 18 13.34 -11.88 1.05
C SER A 18 12.06 -12.70 0.82
N GLY A 19 10.93 -12.05 0.57
CA GLY A 19 9.63 -12.69 0.41
C GLY A 19 8.97 -13.12 1.74
N GLU A 20 9.59 -12.82 2.88
CA GLU A 20 9.03 -13.08 4.22
C GLU A 20 7.80 -12.19 4.52
N LEU A 21 7.72 -11.03 3.88
CA LEU A 21 6.56 -10.15 3.93
C LEU A 21 5.90 -10.04 2.55
N ARG A 22 4.64 -10.47 2.45
CA ARG A 22 3.83 -10.30 1.23
C ARG A 22 2.74 -9.26 1.45
N VAL A 23 2.83 -8.15 0.72
CA VAL A 23 1.77 -7.13 0.70
C VAL A 23 0.62 -7.63 -0.16
N VAL A 24 -0.58 -7.66 0.40
CA VAL A 24 -1.80 -7.95 -0.36
C VAL A 24 -2.29 -6.64 -0.97
N ILE A 25 -2.26 -6.56 -2.30
CA ILE A 25 -2.87 -5.47 -3.05
C ILE A 25 -4.27 -5.91 -3.47
N ASP A 26 -5.27 -5.17 -3.02
CA ASP A 26 -6.68 -5.42 -3.32
C ASP A 26 -7.02 -4.94 -4.73
N ARG A 27 -6.75 -3.66 -4.99
CA ARG A 27 -7.06 -2.96 -6.24
C ARG A 27 -6.05 -1.89 -6.53
N THR A 28 -5.85 -1.65 -7.82
CA THR A 28 -5.04 -0.55 -8.34
C THR A 28 -5.92 0.35 -9.19
N TYR A 29 -5.93 1.66 -8.91
CA TYR A 29 -6.65 2.68 -9.68
C TYR A 29 -5.67 3.64 -10.32
N PRO A 30 -5.91 4.14 -11.54
CA PRO A 30 -5.14 5.26 -12.07
C PRO A 30 -5.43 6.53 -11.26
N LEU A 31 -4.51 7.50 -11.29
CA LEU A 31 -4.69 8.79 -10.62
C LEU A 31 -5.98 9.52 -11.04
N SER A 32 -6.42 9.35 -12.29
CA SER A 32 -7.70 9.90 -12.79
C SER A 32 -8.91 9.41 -12.01
N ASP A 33 -8.82 8.24 -11.39
CA ASP A 33 -9.93 7.54 -10.76
C ASP A 33 -9.85 7.61 -9.23
N ILE A 34 -9.15 8.60 -8.69
CA ILE A 34 -8.96 8.77 -7.24
C ILE A 34 -10.29 8.84 -6.48
N ALA A 35 -11.32 9.49 -7.05
CA ALA A 35 -12.65 9.55 -6.46
C ALA A 35 -13.34 8.17 -6.40
N ALA A 36 -13.09 7.29 -7.38
CA ALA A 36 -13.59 5.91 -7.34
C ALA A 36 -12.84 5.07 -6.29
N ALA A 37 -11.53 5.27 -6.15
CA ALA A 37 -10.74 4.62 -5.11
C ALA A 37 -11.23 4.99 -3.69
N HIS A 38 -11.51 6.27 -3.43
CA HIS A 38 -12.08 6.72 -2.15
C HIS A 38 -13.45 6.09 -1.86
N ARG A 39 -14.38 6.15 -2.81
CA ARG A 39 -15.71 5.51 -2.66
C ARG A 39 -15.61 4.02 -2.37
N TYR A 40 -14.64 3.33 -2.96
CA TYR A 40 -14.42 1.91 -2.71
C TYR A 40 -13.92 1.63 -1.28
N ILE A 41 -13.01 2.46 -0.76
CA ILE A 41 -12.51 2.34 0.61
C ILE A 41 -13.62 2.65 1.62
N ASP A 42 -14.40 3.71 1.37
CA ASP A 42 -15.50 4.14 2.23
C ASP A 42 -16.62 3.10 2.33
N ALA A 43 -16.79 2.27 1.29
CA ALA A 43 -17.71 1.15 1.31
C ALA A 43 -17.28 0.02 2.27
N GLY A 44 -16.09 0.06 2.88
CA GLY A 44 -15.64 -0.89 3.91
C GLY A 44 -15.25 -2.28 3.41
N HIS A 45 -15.19 -2.51 2.09
CA HIS A 45 -14.93 -3.83 1.49
C HIS A 45 -13.45 -4.08 1.13
N LYS A 46 -12.53 -3.23 1.61
CA LYS A 46 -11.11 -3.30 1.27
C LYS A 46 -10.42 -4.49 1.93
N ARG A 47 -9.78 -5.36 1.14
CA ARG A 47 -8.98 -6.51 1.58
C ARG A 47 -7.51 -6.30 1.21
N GLY A 48 -6.73 -5.70 2.13
CA GLY A 48 -5.31 -5.39 1.89
C GLY A 48 -5.12 -3.91 1.57
N ASN A 49 -4.29 -3.57 0.59
CA ASN A 49 -4.00 -2.19 0.20
C ASN A 49 -4.64 -1.82 -1.13
N VAL A 50 -5.16 -0.59 -1.23
CA VAL A 50 -5.59 0.01 -2.50
C VAL A 50 -4.47 0.94 -2.93
N VAL A 51 -3.99 0.79 -4.16
CA VAL A 51 -2.85 1.52 -4.70
C VAL A 51 -3.35 2.47 -5.79
N ILE A 52 -2.79 3.68 -5.83
CA ILE A 52 -2.99 4.61 -6.93
C ILE A 52 -1.76 4.53 -7.84
N ALA A 53 -1.97 4.12 -9.08
CA ALA A 53 -0.96 4.16 -10.12
C ALA A 53 -0.84 5.59 -10.67
N VAL A 54 0.34 6.17 -10.50
CA VAL A 54 0.72 7.42 -11.13
C VAL A 54 1.68 7.05 -12.26
N THR A 55 1.22 7.20 -13.50
CA THR A 55 2.08 7.01 -14.68
C THR A 55 2.94 8.27 -14.84
N SER A 56 4.24 8.08 -15.08
CA SER A 56 5.16 9.16 -15.43
C SER A 56 5.32 9.32 -16.92
#